data_AF-A0A523UF61-F1
#
_entry.id   AF-A0A523UF61-F1
#
_cell.length_a   1.000
_cell.length_b   1.000
_cell.length_c   1.000
_cell.angle_alpha   90.00
_cell.angle_beta   90.00
_cell.angle_gamma   90.00
#
_symmetry.space_group_name_H-M   'P 1'
#
loop_
_entity.id
_entity.type
_entity.pdbx_description
1 polymer ?
#
loop_
_entity_poly.entity_id
_entity_poly.type
_entity_poly.pdbx_seq_one_letter_code
_entity_poly.pdbx_strand_id
1 'polypeptide(L)'
;SGVAKITKFDASGFKAQIAAELKDFHPEDFLDKKKIRRTDSFIHYALAATSMALDDAGLTIDSANASRVGVGVGSCAGGLVTYEKNLSALQQEGPSSVSPFFLTGFIANMAAAEISMVFGAKGPSKCVVTACATGSDSIGDAFRLIQHGQADAMIAGGSDA
;
A
#
# COMPACT_ATOMS: atom_id res chain seq x y z
N SER A 1 -6.58 24.05 0.12
CA SER A 1 -7.64 23.01 0.19
C SER A 1 -7.17 21.82 -0.62
N GLY A 2 -7.21 20.60 -0.08
CA GLY A 2 -6.83 19.38 -0.80
C GLY A 2 -7.93 18.79 -1.70
N VAL A 3 -9.16 19.28 -1.57
CA VAL A 3 -10.31 18.85 -2.39
C VAL A 3 -10.41 19.70 -3.64
N ALA A 4 -10.46 19.07 -4.81
CA ALA A 4 -10.59 19.72 -6.12
C ALA A 4 -11.44 18.87 -7.07
N LYS A 5 -11.69 19.37 -8.30
CA LYS A 5 -12.28 18.54 -9.36
C LYS A 5 -11.44 17.30 -9.60
N ILE A 6 -12.10 16.16 -9.83
CA ILE A 6 -11.45 14.90 -10.17
C ILE A 6 -10.64 15.09 -11.45
N THR A 7 -9.38 14.64 -11.43
CA THR A 7 -8.48 14.67 -12.59
C THR A 7 -7.98 13.28 -12.98
N LYS A 8 -8.13 12.27 -12.13
CA LYS A 8 -7.74 10.88 -12.44
C LYS A 8 -8.60 10.23 -13.55
N PHE A 9 -9.83 10.69 -13.77
CA PHE A 9 -10.73 10.22 -14.84
C PHE A 9 -11.79 11.27 -15.19
N ASP A 10 -12.53 11.07 -16.30
CA ASP A 10 -13.66 11.92 -16.67
C ASP A 10 -14.87 11.69 -15.76
N ALA A 11 -15.07 12.60 -14.82
CA ALA A 11 -16.17 12.54 -13.86
C ALA A 11 -17.46 13.24 -14.35
N SER A 12 -17.53 13.73 -15.60
CA SER A 12 -18.65 14.54 -16.09
C SER A 12 -20.03 13.86 -15.99
N GLY A 13 -20.07 12.54 -16.15
CA GLY A 13 -21.27 11.72 -16.02
C GLY A 13 -21.68 11.36 -14.58
N PHE A 14 -20.88 11.71 -13.57
CA PHE A 14 -21.11 11.33 -12.17
C PHE A 14 -21.73 12.48 -11.36
N LYS A 15 -22.55 12.12 -10.35
CA LYS A 15 -23.10 13.07 -9.39
C LYS A 15 -22.01 13.73 -8.52
N ALA A 16 -21.00 12.95 -8.14
CA ALA A 16 -19.83 13.44 -7.41
C ALA A 16 -18.72 13.74 -8.41
N GLN A 17 -18.20 14.98 -8.40
CA GLN A 17 -17.19 15.47 -9.35
C GLN A 17 -15.93 16.00 -8.67
N ILE A 18 -15.82 15.83 -7.35
CA ILE A 18 -14.69 16.30 -6.54
C ILE A 18 -14.08 15.16 -5.73
N ALA A 19 -12.77 15.22 -5.53
CA ALA A 19 -12.01 14.28 -4.71
C ALA A 19 -10.78 14.99 -4.08
N ALA A 20 -10.18 14.34 -3.08
CA ALA A 20 -8.93 14.76 -2.47
C ALA A 20 -7.76 13.92 -3.03
N GLU A 21 -7.41 14.17 -4.29
CA GLU A 21 -6.30 13.47 -4.96
C GLU A 21 -4.96 14.01 -4.47
N LEU A 22 -3.98 13.12 -4.26
CA LEU A 22 -2.59 13.54 -4.09
C LEU A 22 -2.13 14.34 -5.32
N LYS A 23 -1.48 15.47 -5.07
CA LYS A 23 -0.91 16.36 -6.09
C LYS A 23 0.60 16.25 -6.03
N ASP A 24 1.22 16.35 -7.20
CA ASP A 24 2.68 16.37 -7.37
C ASP A 24 3.42 15.16 -6.76
N PHE A 25 2.72 14.02 -6.62
CA PHE A 25 3.32 12.76 -6.20
C PHE A 25 3.92 12.02 -7.39
N HIS A 26 5.24 11.79 -7.34
CA HIS A 26 6.01 11.10 -8.35
C HIS A 26 6.57 9.80 -7.74
N PRO A 27 6.00 8.62 -8.07
CA PRO A 27 6.43 7.37 -7.45
C PRO A 27 7.90 7.02 -7.72
N GLU A 28 8.48 7.55 -8.80
CA GLU A 28 9.90 7.42 -9.15
C GLU A 28 10.87 8.01 -8.13
N ASP A 29 10.41 8.92 -7.27
CA ASP A 29 11.22 9.49 -6.19
C ASP A 29 11.47 8.45 -5.08
N PHE A 30 10.63 7.41 -5.00
CA PHE A 30 10.66 6.40 -3.95
C PHE A 30 10.90 4.97 -4.47
N LEU A 31 10.57 4.71 -5.75
CA LEU A 31 10.47 3.36 -6.30
C LEU A 31 11.16 3.23 -7.65
N ASP A 32 11.72 2.05 -7.89
CA ASP A 32 12.21 1.71 -9.22
C ASP A 32 11.05 1.52 -10.23
N LYS A 33 11.34 1.77 -11.51
CA LYS A 33 10.36 1.66 -12.61
C LYS A 33 9.72 0.27 -12.72
N LYS A 34 10.42 -0.79 -12.31
CA LYS A 34 9.94 -2.17 -12.40
C LYS A 34 8.88 -2.42 -11.33
N LYS A 35 9.04 -1.87 -10.13
CA LYS A 35 8.04 -1.88 -9.05
C LYS A 35 6.80 -1.11 -9.49
N ILE A 36 6.97 0.14 -9.92
CA ILE A 36 5.89 1.02 -10.36
C ILE A 36 4.99 0.35 -11.42
N ARG A 37 5.57 -0.39 -12.36
CA ARG A 37 4.80 -1.07 -13.42
C ARG A 37 4.03 -2.31 -12.94
N ARG A 38 4.43 -2.90 -11.82
CA ARG A 38 3.93 -4.20 -11.32
C ARG A 38 2.98 -4.06 -10.14
N THR A 39 2.95 -2.90 -9.49
CA THR A 39 2.15 -2.62 -8.30
C THR A 39 1.16 -1.49 -8.54
N ASP A 40 0.11 -1.45 -7.72
CA ASP A 40 -0.88 -0.38 -7.75
C ASP A 40 -0.44 0.84 -6.92
N SER A 41 -1.07 1.99 -7.18
CA SER A 41 -0.85 3.24 -6.48
C SER A 41 -0.95 3.17 -4.96
N PHE A 42 -1.84 2.34 -4.38
CA PHE A 42 -1.92 2.22 -2.91
C PHE A 42 -0.63 1.64 -2.30
N ILE A 43 0.08 0.76 -3.04
CA ILE A 43 1.39 0.23 -2.64
C ILE A 43 2.44 1.33 -2.75
N HIS A 44 2.36 2.18 -3.78
CA HIS A 44 3.31 3.29 -3.95
C HIS A 44 3.24 4.26 -2.78
N TYR A 45 2.02 4.62 -2.37
CA TYR A 45 1.80 5.51 -1.23
C TYR A 45 2.30 4.85 0.07
N ALA A 46 2.05 3.55 0.26
CA ALA A 46 2.51 2.81 1.43
C ALA A 46 4.04 2.76 1.54
N LEU A 47 4.74 2.52 0.43
CA LEU A 47 6.20 2.46 0.40
C LEU A 47 6.83 3.84 0.62
N ALA A 48 6.30 4.88 -0.03
CA ALA A 48 6.78 6.26 0.16
C ALA A 48 6.58 6.72 1.61
N ALA A 49 5.38 6.50 2.17
CA ALA A 49 5.09 6.83 3.56
C ALA A 49 5.96 6.06 4.55
N THR A 50 6.25 4.79 4.27
CA THR A 50 7.14 3.98 5.10
C THR A 50 8.57 4.51 5.09
N SER A 51 9.11 4.89 3.92
CA SER A 51 10.44 5.50 3.84
C SER A 51 10.53 6.72 4.73
N MET A 52 9.57 7.65 4.59
CA MET A 52 9.52 8.87 5.40
C MET A 52 9.41 8.56 6.91
N ALA A 53 8.61 7.55 7.30
CA ALA A 53 8.45 7.17 8.70
C ALA A 53 9.71 6.53 9.29
N LEU A 54 10.43 5.70 8.53
CA LEU A 54 11.69 5.10 8.97
C LEU A 54 12.80 6.16 9.11
N ASP A 55 12.87 7.10 8.17
CA ASP A 55 13.80 8.22 8.19
C ASP A 55 13.54 9.13 9.41
N ASP A 56 12.28 9.48 9.67
CA ASP A 56 11.88 10.29 10.83
C ASP A 56 12.18 9.58 12.16
N ALA A 57 11.97 8.25 12.22
CA ALA A 57 12.27 7.46 13.41
C ALA A 57 13.77 7.23 13.64
N GLY A 58 14.62 7.49 12.63
CA GLY A 58 16.03 7.11 12.65
C GLY A 58 16.25 5.59 12.79
N LEU A 59 15.28 4.78 12.36
CA LEU A 59 15.32 3.32 12.51
C LEU A 59 15.90 2.67 11.25
N THR A 60 17.13 2.15 11.37
CA THR A 60 17.71 1.28 10.34
C THR A 60 17.37 -0.17 10.62
N ILE A 61 16.85 -0.88 9.61
CA ILE A 61 16.55 -2.31 9.68
C ILE A 61 17.71 -3.08 9.05
N ASP A 62 18.32 -3.98 9.81
CA ASP A 62 19.46 -4.78 9.38
C ASP A 62 19.35 -6.23 9.88
N SER A 63 20.39 -7.05 9.66
CA SER A 63 20.38 -8.45 10.07
C SER A 63 20.28 -8.66 11.58
N ALA A 64 20.63 -7.67 12.40
CA ALA A 64 20.60 -7.78 13.86
C ALA A 64 19.19 -7.57 14.42
N ASN A 65 18.35 -6.75 13.78
CA ASN A 65 17.00 -6.43 14.26
C ASN A 65 15.85 -6.89 13.33
N ALA A 66 16.12 -7.30 12.09
CA ALA A 66 15.09 -7.57 11.09
C ALA A 66 13.99 -8.54 11.56
N SER A 67 14.34 -9.60 12.30
CA SER A 67 13.37 -10.58 12.82
C SER A 67 12.45 -10.03 13.91
N ARG A 68 12.78 -8.86 14.46
CA ARG A 68 12.05 -8.16 15.52
C ARG A 68 11.32 -6.92 15.03
N VAL A 69 11.52 -6.51 13.77
CA VAL A 69 10.77 -5.43 13.13
C VAL A 69 9.68 -6.03 12.25
N GLY A 70 8.42 -5.78 12.59
CA GLY A 70 7.26 -6.27 11.84
C GLY A 70 6.56 -5.19 11.02
N VAL A 71 5.54 -5.61 10.28
CA VAL A 71 4.72 -4.76 9.41
C VAL A 71 3.24 -5.06 9.66
N GLY A 72 2.46 -4.02 9.97
CA GLY A 72 1.01 -4.07 10.13
C GLY A 72 0.37 -2.98 9.29
N VAL A 73 0.23 -3.19 7.98
CA VAL A 73 -0.33 -2.20 7.06
C VAL A 73 -1.47 -2.81 6.28
N GLY A 74 -2.63 -2.15 6.34
CA GLY A 74 -3.84 -2.55 5.62
C GLY A 74 -4.19 -1.64 4.46
N SER A 75 -5.13 -2.10 3.63
CA SER A 75 -5.79 -1.29 2.60
C SER A 75 -7.26 -1.67 2.56
N CYS A 76 -8.16 -0.69 2.53
CA CYS A 76 -9.59 -0.97 2.47
C CYS A 76 -9.97 -1.58 1.11
N ALA A 77 -9.52 -0.96 0.03
CA ALA A 77 -9.93 -1.27 -1.33
C ALA A 77 -8.89 -2.11 -2.10
N GLY A 78 -7.63 -2.11 -1.65
CA GLY A 78 -6.52 -2.67 -2.42
C GLY A 78 -6.31 -1.92 -3.73
N GLY A 79 -5.80 -2.61 -4.74
CA GLY A 79 -5.47 -2.01 -6.04
C GLY A 79 -6.64 -2.03 -7.03
N LEU A 80 -7.65 -1.19 -6.82
CA LEU A 80 -8.83 -1.14 -7.69
C LEU A 80 -8.50 -0.79 -9.15
N VAL A 81 -7.52 0.09 -9.39
CA VAL A 81 -7.10 0.48 -10.75
C VAL A 81 -6.49 -0.72 -11.48
N THR A 82 -5.62 -1.47 -10.79
CA THR A 82 -5.04 -2.71 -11.32
C THR A 82 -6.10 -3.77 -11.55
N TYR A 83 -7.09 -3.88 -10.66
CA TYR A 83 -8.21 -4.80 -10.82
C TYR A 83 -9.05 -4.49 -12.05
N GLU A 84 -9.51 -3.25 -12.19
CA GLU A 84 -10.33 -2.80 -13.31
C GLU A 84 -9.61 -3.03 -14.65
N LYS A 85 -8.33 -2.64 -14.74
CA LYS A 85 -7.53 -2.82 -15.95
C LYS A 85 -7.43 -4.29 -16.37
N ASN A 86 -7.16 -5.20 -15.43
CA ASN A 86 -7.00 -6.62 -15.75
C ASN A 86 -8.35 -7.29 -16.04
N LEU A 87 -9.42 -6.87 -15.38
CA LEU A 87 -10.77 -7.36 -15.67
C LEU A 87 -11.23 -6.92 -17.07
N SER A 88 -10.99 -5.66 -17.43
CA SER A 88 -11.28 -5.15 -18.77
C SER A 88 -10.50 -5.91 -19.84
N ALA A 89 -9.20 -6.14 -19.63
CA ALA A 89 -8.37 -6.91 -20.55
C ALA A 89 -8.90 -8.35 -20.71
N LEU A 90 -9.23 -9.03 -19.61
CA LEU A 90 -9.83 -10.37 -19.64
C LEU A 90 -11.11 -10.42 -20.48
N GLN A 91 -12.00 -9.43 -20.33
CA GLN A 91 -13.28 -9.39 -21.03
C GLN A 91 -13.13 -9.08 -22.53
N GLN A 92 -12.18 -8.21 -22.90
CA GLN A 92 -12.01 -7.74 -24.27
C GLN A 92 -11.07 -8.63 -25.10
N GLU A 93 -10.02 -9.16 -24.48
CA GLU A 93 -8.90 -9.83 -25.16
C GLU A 93 -8.70 -11.29 -24.71
N GLY A 94 -9.40 -11.73 -23.65
CA GLY A 94 -9.35 -13.09 -23.14
C GLY A 94 -8.23 -13.36 -22.13
N PRO A 95 -8.11 -14.59 -21.61
CA PRO A 95 -7.27 -14.92 -20.44
C PRO A 95 -5.78 -14.63 -20.59
N SER A 96 -5.23 -14.69 -21.80
CA SER A 96 -3.81 -14.43 -22.06
C SER A 96 -3.39 -12.96 -21.88
N SER A 97 -4.36 -12.03 -21.84
CA SER A 97 -4.11 -10.60 -21.62
C SER A 97 -3.93 -10.23 -20.15
N VAL A 98 -4.31 -11.11 -19.22
CA VAL A 98 -4.21 -10.85 -17.78
C VAL A 98 -2.75 -10.81 -17.36
N SER A 99 -2.37 -9.73 -16.66
CA SER A 99 -1.01 -9.55 -16.18
C SER A 99 -0.62 -10.66 -15.20
N PRO A 100 0.59 -11.27 -15.32
CA PRO A 100 1.13 -12.15 -14.28
C PRO A 100 1.30 -11.47 -12.92
N PHE A 101 1.33 -10.13 -12.90
CA PHE A 101 1.43 -9.33 -11.69
C PHE A 101 0.07 -8.89 -11.16
N PHE A 102 -1.04 -9.38 -11.73
CA PHE A 102 -2.38 -8.98 -11.32
C PHE A 102 -2.57 -9.18 -9.80
N LEU A 103 -2.45 -10.41 -9.30
CA LEU A 103 -2.64 -10.71 -7.88
C LEU A 103 -1.68 -9.94 -6.98
N THR A 104 -0.40 -9.89 -7.34
CA THR A 104 0.63 -9.16 -6.56
C THR A 104 0.45 -7.65 -6.60
N GLY A 105 -0.26 -7.13 -7.61
CA GLY A 105 -0.50 -5.71 -7.78
C GLY A 105 -1.72 -5.20 -7.01
N PHE A 106 -2.73 -6.05 -6.76
CA PHE A 106 -4.02 -5.58 -6.23
C PHE A 106 -4.40 -6.07 -4.83
N ILE A 107 -3.96 -7.24 -4.39
CA ILE A 107 -4.45 -7.79 -3.11
C ILE A 107 -3.99 -6.90 -1.96
N ALA A 108 -4.89 -6.56 -1.03
CA ALA A 108 -4.66 -5.59 0.04
C ALA A 108 -3.36 -5.84 0.85
N ASN A 109 -3.04 -7.10 1.14
CA ASN A 109 -1.85 -7.45 1.92
C ASN A 109 -0.53 -7.18 1.20
N MET A 110 -0.56 -6.84 -0.10
CA MET A 110 0.64 -6.54 -0.86
C MET A 110 1.32 -5.25 -0.41
N ALA A 111 0.62 -4.29 0.20
CA ALA A 111 1.28 -3.15 0.85
C ALA A 111 2.23 -3.61 1.97
N ALA A 112 1.76 -4.47 2.89
CA ALA A 112 2.59 -5.00 3.97
C ALA A 112 3.72 -5.90 3.46
N ALA A 113 3.43 -6.73 2.45
CA ALA A 113 4.45 -7.60 1.84
C ALA A 113 5.55 -6.80 1.14
N GLU A 114 5.18 -5.77 0.40
CA GLU A 114 6.13 -4.91 -0.32
C GLU A 114 6.99 -4.10 0.65
N ILE A 115 6.40 -3.55 1.72
CA ILE A 115 7.16 -2.90 2.80
C ILE A 115 8.17 -3.87 3.42
N SER A 116 7.74 -5.09 3.76
CA SER A 116 8.62 -6.12 4.32
C SER A 116 9.79 -6.46 3.39
N MET A 117 9.54 -6.60 2.09
CA MET A 117 10.58 -6.90 1.10
C MET A 117 11.54 -5.74 0.86
N VAL A 118 11.03 -4.51 0.75
CA VAL A 118 11.83 -3.32 0.41
C VAL A 118 12.71 -2.90 1.59
N PHE A 119 12.16 -2.90 2.81
CA PHE A 119 12.86 -2.41 4.00
C PHE A 119 13.47 -3.52 4.86
N GLY A 120 13.32 -4.80 4.47
CA GLY A 120 13.96 -5.92 5.15
C GLY A 120 13.35 -6.29 6.50
N ALA A 121 12.13 -5.84 6.81
CA ALA A 121 11.40 -6.20 8.03
C ALA A 121 10.93 -7.67 7.95
N LYS A 122 11.40 -8.51 8.87
CA LYS A 122 11.18 -9.98 8.90
C LYS A 122 10.43 -10.47 10.15
N GLY A 123 9.95 -9.56 10.99
CA GLY A 123 9.07 -9.86 12.11
C GLY A 123 7.64 -10.18 11.65
N PRO A 124 6.66 -10.11 12.56
CA PRO A 124 5.26 -10.35 12.22
C PRO A 124 4.79 -9.47 11.07
N SER A 125 4.18 -10.06 10.03
CA SER A 125 3.60 -9.36 8.89
C SER A 125 2.10 -9.61 8.84
N LYS A 126 1.30 -8.54 8.95
CA LYS A 126 -0.17 -8.59 8.99
C LYS A 126 -0.79 -7.52 8.10
N CYS A 127 -1.94 -7.86 7.54
CA CYS A 127 -2.82 -6.96 6.83
C CYS A 127 -4.21 -7.08 7.44
N VAL A 128 -4.72 -5.99 8.00
CA VAL A 128 -6.11 -5.88 8.49
C VAL A 128 -6.92 -5.15 7.43
N VAL A 129 -8.19 -5.53 7.25
CA VAL A 129 -9.11 -4.86 6.32
C VAL A 129 -10.44 -4.68 7.03
N THR A 130 -10.69 -3.47 7.52
CA THR A 130 -11.88 -3.08 8.30
C THR A 130 -12.46 -1.77 7.79
N ALA A 131 -12.50 -1.62 6.46
CA ALA A 131 -12.98 -0.43 5.78
C ALA A 131 -12.27 0.85 6.27
N CYS A 132 -13.00 1.89 6.65
CA CYS A 132 -12.45 3.16 7.13
C CYS A 132 -11.60 3.02 8.40
N ALA A 133 -11.79 1.95 9.19
CA ALA A 133 -11.02 1.70 10.40
C ALA A 133 -9.68 0.98 10.13
N THR A 134 -9.42 0.56 8.88
CA THR A 134 -8.27 -0.29 8.51
C THR A 134 -6.94 0.23 9.06
N GLY A 135 -6.65 1.52 8.88
CA GLY A 135 -5.42 2.12 9.39
C GLY A 135 -5.32 2.08 10.91
N SER A 136 -6.40 2.45 11.60
CA SER A 136 -6.46 2.47 13.07
C SER A 136 -6.36 1.06 13.68
N ASP A 137 -7.05 0.08 13.10
CA ASP A 137 -7.01 -1.31 13.57
C ASP A 137 -5.63 -1.92 13.33
N SER A 138 -5.01 -1.61 12.19
CA SER A 138 -3.64 -2.07 11.89
C SER A 138 -2.63 -1.54 12.91
N ILE A 139 -2.76 -0.26 13.30
CA ILE A 139 -1.94 0.34 14.37
C ILE A 139 -2.24 -0.32 15.72
N GLY A 140 -3.50 -0.56 16.06
CA GLY A 140 -3.89 -1.21 17.31
C GLY A 140 -3.37 -2.64 17.44
N ASP A 141 -3.42 -3.42 16.36
CA ASP A 141 -2.87 -4.78 16.31
C ASP A 141 -1.34 -4.76 16.39
N ALA A 142 -0.68 -3.82 15.71
CA ALA A 142 0.77 -3.63 15.81
C ALA A 142 1.20 -3.28 17.24
N PHE A 143 0.46 -2.39 17.91
CA PHE A 143 0.69 -2.06 19.31
C PHE A 143 0.62 -3.31 20.20
N ARG A 144 -0.39 -4.18 20.01
CA ARG A 144 -0.51 -5.42 20.79
C ARG A 144 0.64 -6.40 20.53
N LEU A 145 1.13 -6.49 19.30
CA LEU A 145 2.28 -7.33 18.97
C LEU A 145 3.54 -6.89 19.74
N ILE A 146 3.78 -5.58 19.84
CA ILE A 146 4.87 -5.03 20.66
C ILE A 146 4.61 -5.28 22.14
N GLN A 147 3.40 -5.00 22.62
CA GLN A 147 3.01 -5.20 24.02
C GLN A 147 3.22 -6.65 24.50
N HIS A 148 2.98 -7.63 23.62
CA HIS A 148 3.16 -9.05 23.92
C HIS A 148 4.59 -9.56 23.65
N GLY A 149 5.56 -8.68 23.35
CA GLY A 149 6.95 -9.04 23.10
C GLY A 149 7.21 -9.79 21.80
N GLN A 150 6.25 -9.77 20.85
CA GLN A 150 6.38 -10.46 19.56
C GLN A 150 7.17 -9.66 18.53
N ALA A 151 7.30 -8.34 18.73
CA ALA A 151 8.13 -7.44 17.93
C ALA A 151 8.71 -6.34 18.84
N ASP A 152 9.83 -5.76 18.45
CA ASP A 152 10.44 -4.61 19.13
C ASP A 152 10.08 -3.28 18.44
N ALA A 153 9.76 -3.34 17.15
CA ALA A 153 9.19 -2.23 16.39
C ALA A 153 8.21 -2.73 15.33
N MET A 154 7.26 -1.89 14.95
CA MET A 154 6.27 -2.20 13.92
C MET A 154 6.09 -1.00 12.99
N ILE A 155 6.19 -1.24 11.68
CA ILE A 155 5.71 -0.30 10.67
C ILE A 155 4.20 -0.51 10.55
N ALA A 156 3.38 0.47 10.92
CA ALA A 156 1.93 0.28 10.97
C ALA A 156 1.11 1.44 10.42
N GLY A 157 -0.04 1.13 9.81
CA GLY A 157 -0.93 2.13 9.23
C GLY A 157 -1.89 1.57 8.18
N GLY A 158 -2.31 2.43 7.25
CA GLY A 158 -3.15 2.02 6.12
C GLY A 158 -2.87 2.84 4.86
N SER A 159 -3.24 2.31 3.70
CA SER A 159 -3.07 2.97 2.41
C SER A 159 -4.18 2.62 1.43
N ASP A 160 -4.74 3.65 0.78
CA ASP A 160 -5.74 3.57 -0.28
C ASP A 160 -5.46 4.71 -1.29
N ALA A 161 -5.83 4.51 -2.57
CA ALA A 161 -5.42 5.40 -3.67
C ALA A 161 -6.49 5.66 -4.73
#